data_AF-A0A966PTD3-F1
#
_entry.id   AF-A0A966PTD3-F1
#
_cell.length_a   1.000
_cell.length_b   1.000
_cell.length_c   1.000
_cell.angle_alpha   90.00
_cell.angle_beta   90.00
_cell.angle_gamma   90.00
#
_symmetry.space_group_name_H-M   'P 1'
#
loop_
_entity.id
_entity.type
_entity.pdbx_description
1 polymer ?
#
loop_
_entity_poly.entity_id
_entity_poly.type
_entity_poly.pdbx_seq_one_letter_code
_entity_poly.pdbx_strand_id
1 'polypeptide(L)'
;MALKKLGVYNDFSDELKKLIALPKKGTQVSYRFLDIYEDPMSGQFVYKSKLKIPPFSKCFDPGKNEWIEVGLVSGVDHFGNPIPNRVRRVWASPQENAGMLHLTIGNSQDDELFQYLELASFNAANPNRDEEVHPILERVNFEAEAKENRQTLRMKRDALIKAAALSKEEVYNLTLLLGYDTELSEEEMRFNIEDYAEGYPEDFMSRVDDKQIGIKALVAQAIVLNVAYVSVEESKLKWSDSDGDIMKLADLEDDMVYEQFADFIDKKKQVAVLDQMNKLVDAKLAKKKVKK
;
A
#
# COMPACT_ATOMS: atom_id res chain seq x y z
N MET A 1 -28.66 -6.93 -24.18
CA MET A 1 -28.60 -8.26 -24.84
C MET A 1 -27.25 -8.83 -24.49
N ALA A 2 -27.15 -10.09 -24.05
CA ALA A 2 -25.89 -10.68 -23.61
C ALA A 2 -25.01 -11.14 -24.77
N LEU A 3 -23.70 -11.27 -24.52
CA LEU A 3 -22.71 -11.85 -25.42
C LEU A 3 -23.14 -13.27 -25.83
N LYS A 4 -23.30 -13.51 -27.13
CA LYS A 4 -23.89 -14.75 -27.66
C LYS A 4 -22.81 -15.76 -28.05
N LYS A 5 -23.05 -17.03 -27.73
CA LYS A 5 -22.30 -18.15 -28.30
C LYS A 5 -22.50 -18.21 -29.81
N LEU A 6 -21.41 -18.21 -30.57
CA LEU A 6 -21.41 -18.25 -32.03
C LEU A 6 -20.23 -19.06 -32.54
N GLY A 7 -20.51 -20.26 -33.05
CA GLY A 7 -19.45 -21.19 -33.47
C GLY A 7 -18.56 -21.56 -32.29
N VAL A 8 -17.26 -21.33 -32.44
CA VAL A 8 -16.23 -21.54 -31.40
C VAL A 8 -16.15 -20.36 -30.42
N TYR A 9 -16.72 -19.21 -30.78
CA TYR A 9 -16.66 -18.00 -29.95
C TYR A 9 -17.72 -18.00 -28.85
N ASN A 10 -17.32 -17.48 -27.69
CA ASN A 10 -18.18 -17.19 -26.54
C ASN A 10 -18.90 -18.43 -25.97
N ASP A 11 -18.29 -19.62 -26.06
CA ASP A 11 -18.85 -20.86 -25.54
C ASP A 11 -18.51 -21.09 -24.06
N PHE A 12 -19.12 -20.32 -23.16
CA PHE A 12 -18.78 -20.35 -21.73
C PHE A 12 -19.53 -21.42 -20.92
N SER A 13 -18.89 -21.92 -19.87
CA SER A 13 -19.53 -22.64 -18.76
C SER A 13 -20.54 -21.74 -18.02
N ASP A 14 -21.45 -22.36 -17.27
CA ASP A 14 -22.40 -21.59 -16.46
C ASP A 14 -21.75 -20.90 -15.26
N GLU A 15 -20.57 -21.35 -14.83
CA GLU A 15 -19.76 -20.71 -13.80
C GLU A 15 -19.19 -19.39 -14.32
N LEU A 16 -18.57 -19.40 -15.49
CA LEU A 16 -18.01 -18.20 -16.12
C LEU A 16 -19.12 -17.20 -16.50
N LYS A 17 -20.31 -17.68 -16.92
CA LYS A 17 -21.49 -16.82 -17.17
C LYS A 17 -21.98 -16.08 -15.92
N LYS A 18 -21.86 -16.68 -14.73
CA LYS A 18 -22.25 -16.02 -13.47
C LYS A 18 -21.31 -14.87 -13.12
N LEU A 19 -20.02 -15.03 -13.40
CA LEU A 19 -19.01 -14.00 -13.14
C LEU A 19 -19.23 -12.74 -14.01
N ILE A 20 -19.71 -12.92 -15.24
CA ILE A 20 -19.99 -11.84 -16.20
C ILE A 20 -21.46 -11.38 -16.19
N ALA A 21 -22.18 -11.66 -15.10
CA ALA A 21 -23.55 -11.19 -14.96
C ALA A 21 -23.61 -9.66 -15.04
N LEU A 22 -24.57 -9.15 -15.82
CA LEU A 22 -24.74 -7.71 -15.97
C LEU A 22 -25.10 -7.08 -14.63
N PRO A 23 -24.45 -5.96 -14.25
CA PRO A 23 -24.87 -5.15 -13.12
C PRO A 23 -26.31 -4.64 -13.27
N LYS A 24 -26.81 -3.96 -12.23
CA LYS A 24 -28.13 -3.33 -12.29
C LYS A 24 -28.22 -2.36 -13.48
N LYS A 25 -29.36 -2.36 -14.16
CA LYS A 25 -29.63 -1.42 -15.27
C LYS A 25 -29.48 0.02 -14.77
N GLY A 26 -28.78 0.84 -15.54
CA GLY A 26 -28.44 2.23 -15.21
C GLY A 26 -27.09 2.41 -14.49
N THR A 27 -26.40 1.33 -14.12
CA THR A 27 -25.05 1.43 -13.56
C THR A 27 -24.05 1.87 -14.63
N GLN A 28 -23.20 2.84 -14.29
CA GLN A 28 -22.03 3.19 -15.09
C GLN A 28 -20.83 2.34 -14.66
N VAL A 29 -20.21 1.66 -15.61
CA VAL A 29 -18.95 0.92 -15.42
C VAL A 29 -17.86 1.65 -16.15
N SER A 30 -16.69 1.80 -15.52
CA SER A 30 -15.57 2.54 -16.09
C SER A 30 -14.33 1.67 -16.18
N TYR A 31 -13.61 1.81 -17.30
CA TYR A 31 -12.32 1.16 -17.53
C TYR A 31 -11.26 2.24 -17.74
N ARG A 32 -10.08 2.04 -17.16
CA ARG A 32 -8.90 2.91 -17.33
C ARG A 32 -7.95 2.26 -18.32
N PHE A 33 -7.46 3.01 -19.30
CA PHE A 33 -6.43 2.55 -20.22
C PHE A 33 -5.06 2.64 -19.57
N LEU A 34 -4.25 1.60 -19.75
CA LEU A 34 -2.94 1.44 -19.11
C LEU A 34 -1.77 1.90 -20.00
N ASP A 35 -1.97 1.96 -21.31
CA ASP A 35 -0.99 2.50 -22.26
C ASP A 35 -0.93 4.03 -22.16
N ILE A 36 -0.27 4.52 -21.11
CA ILE A 36 -0.02 5.93 -20.82
C ILE A 36 1.47 6.21 -21.05
N TYR A 37 1.78 7.31 -21.72
CA TYR A 37 3.15 7.79 -21.90
C TYR A 37 3.33 9.12 -21.17
N GLU A 38 4.38 9.24 -20.36
CA GLU A 38 4.73 10.51 -19.74
C GLU A 38 5.57 11.33 -20.72
N ASP A 39 5.13 12.54 -21.04
CA ASP A 39 5.90 13.44 -21.89
C ASP A 39 7.15 13.94 -21.14
N PRO A 40 8.37 13.62 -21.62
CA PRO A 40 9.62 13.97 -20.94
C PRO A 40 9.86 15.48 -20.81
N MET A 41 9.15 16.32 -21.58
CA MET A 41 9.30 17.78 -21.49
C MET A 41 8.32 18.43 -20.51
N SER A 42 7.10 17.91 -20.40
CA SER A 42 6.03 18.52 -19.61
C SER A 42 5.71 17.76 -18.31
N GLY A 43 6.15 16.51 -18.18
CA GLY A 43 5.78 15.62 -17.07
C GLY A 43 4.30 15.25 -17.07
N GLN A 44 3.57 15.53 -18.16
CA GLN A 44 2.15 15.22 -18.26
C GLN A 44 1.92 13.84 -18.85
N PHE A 45 0.90 13.16 -18.35
CA PHE A 45 0.41 11.92 -18.92
C PHE A 45 -0.29 12.16 -20.26
N VAL A 46 0.26 11.58 -21.31
CA VAL A 46 -0.26 11.60 -22.68
C VAL A 46 -0.95 10.27 -22.97
N TYR A 47 -2.22 10.36 -23.34
CA TYR A 47 -3.02 9.23 -23.78
C TYR A 47 -3.03 9.11 -25.31
N LYS A 48 -3.19 7.89 -25.81
CA LYS A 48 -3.43 7.67 -27.24
C LYS A 48 -4.72 8.37 -27.68
N SER A 49 -4.66 9.09 -28.81
CA SER A 49 -5.81 9.81 -29.38
C SER A 49 -6.96 8.88 -29.72
N LYS A 50 -6.66 7.78 -30.41
CA LYS A 50 -7.61 6.71 -30.73
C LYS A 50 -6.97 5.36 -30.51
N LEU A 51 -7.72 4.46 -29.90
CA LEU A 51 -7.31 3.09 -29.65
C LEU A 51 -8.41 2.15 -30.15
N LYS A 52 -8.03 1.18 -30.96
CA LYS A 52 -8.94 0.10 -31.36
C LYS A 52 -8.90 -0.98 -30.29
N ILE A 53 -10.04 -1.26 -29.66
CA ILE A 53 -10.15 -2.41 -28.76
C ILE A 53 -10.05 -3.67 -29.62
N PRO A 54 -9.16 -4.62 -29.30
CA PRO A 54 -9.08 -5.88 -30.02
C PRO A 54 -10.46 -6.55 -30.05
N PRO A 55 -10.98 -6.95 -31.23
CA PRO A 55 -12.31 -7.55 -31.34
C PRO A 55 -12.36 -9.02 -30.93
N PHE A 56 -11.18 -9.64 -30.77
CA PHE A 56 -11.00 -11.01 -30.34
C PHE A 56 -10.02 -11.04 -29.17
N SER A 57 -10.25 -11.95 -28.24
CA SER A 57 -9.38 -12.26 -27.12
C SER A 57 -9.57 -13.73 -26.74
N LYS A 58 -8.88 -14.17 -25.69
CA LYS A 58 -9.04 -15.49 -25.10
C LYS A 58 -9.24 -15.35 -23.61
N CYS A 59 -9.79 -16.36 -22.97
CA CYS A 59 -9.84 -16.47 -21.52
C CYS A 59 -9.81 -17.94 -21.11
N PHE A 60 -9.33 -18.21 -19.91
CA PHE A 60 -9.43 -19.53 -19.32
C PHE A 60 -10.83 -19.72 -18.70
N ASP A 61 -11.48 -20.85 -18.96
CA ASP A 61 -12.75 -21.20 -18.33
C ASP A 61 -12.52 -22.31 -17.28
N PRO A 62 -12.56 -21.98 -15.97
CA PRO A 62 -12.33 -22.96 -14.91
C PRO A 62 -13.33 -24.13 -14.93
N GLY A 63 -14.58 -23.89 -15.36
CA GLY A 63 -15.62 -24.91 -15.37
C GLY A 63 -15.47 -25.95 -16.47
N LYS A 64 -14.77 -25.60 -17.56
CA LYS A 64 -14.42 -26.53 -18.66
C LYS A 64 -12.95 -26.95 -18.63
N ASN A 65 -12.12 -26.25 -17.86
CA ASN A 65 -10.67 -26.42 -17.81
C ASN A 65 -9.99 -26.24 -19.20
N GLU A 66 -10.48 -25.30 -20.00
CA GLU A 66 -10.03 -25.04 -21.37
C GLU A 66 -9.92 -23.54 -21.67
N TRP A 67 -9.06 -23.20 -22.63
CA TRP A 67 -8.96 -21.85 -23.19
C TRP A 67 -10.05 -21.61 -24.24
N ILE A 68 -10.81 -20.54 -24.08
CA ILE A 68 -11.95 -20.21 -24.92
C ILE A 68 -11.67 -18.94 -25.69
N GLU A 69 -12.05 -18.93 -26.97
CA GLU A 69 -12.02 -17.73 -27.79
C GLU A 69 -13.23 -16.83 -27.50
N VAL A 70 -12.94 -15.58 -27.16
CA VAL A 70 -13.93 -14.56 -26.84
C VAL A 70 -13.91 -13.53 -27.97
N GLY A 71 -15.07 -13.12 -28.46
CA GLY A 71 -15.12 -12.15 -29.55
C GLY A 71 -16.43 -11.39 -29.67
N LEU A 72 -16.33 -10.15 -30.13
CA LEU A 72 -17.46 -9.31 -30.48
C LEU A 72 -17.96 -9.64 -31.90
N VAL A 73 -18.48 -10.86 -32.07
CA VAL A 73 -18.91 -11.43 -33.35
C VAL A 73 -20.43 -11.50 -33.41
N SER A 74 -21.02 -11.15 -34.55
CA SER A 74 -22.46 -11.25 -34.83
C SER A 74 -22.79 -12.29 -35.91
N GLY A 75 -21.79 -12.97 -36.48
CA GLY A 75 -22.01 -14.12 -37.37
C GLY A 75 -20.71 -14.78 -37.83
N VAL A 76 -20.79 -16.09 -38.04
CA VAL A 76 -19.72 -16.94 -38.56
C VAL A 76 -20.13 -17.55 -39.91
N ASP A 77 -19.16 -17.91 -40.73
CA ASP A 77 -19.37 -18.61 -42.00
C ASP A 77 -19.60 -20.13 -41.77
N HIS A 78 -19.74 -20.89 -42.87
CA HIS A 78 -19.93 -22.34 -42.81
C HIS A 78 -18.74 -23.09 -42.18
N PHE A 79 -17.53 -22.49 -42.22
CA PHE A 79 -16.31 -23.06 -41.69
C PHE A 79 -16.04 -22.63 -40.24
N GLY A 80 -16.92 -21.80 -39.64
CA GLY A 80 -16.78 -21.30 -38.28
C GLY A 80 -15.93 -20.03 -38.15
N ASN A 81 -15.47 -19.45 -39.26
CA ASN A 81 -14.69 -18.21 -39.24
C ASN A 81 -15.60 -16.99 -39.08
N PRO A 82 -15.17 -15.93 -38.40
CA PRO A 82 -15.96 -14.71 -38.24
C PRO A 82 -16.12 -13.99 -39.59
N ILE A 83 -17.37 -13.64 -39.95
CA ILE A 83 -17.64 -12.87 -41.16
C ILE A 83 -17.13 -11.43 -40.96
N PRO A 84 -16.21 -10.90 -41.79
CA PRO A 84 -15.54 -9.62 -41.51
C PRO A 84 -16.48 -8.42 -41.24
N ASN A 85 -17.63 -8.36 -41.93
CA ASN A 85 -18.62 -7.30 -41.75
C ASN A 85 -19.57 -7.51 -40.56
N ARG A 86 -19.46 -8.65 -39.87
CA ARG A 86 -20.21 -8.99 -38.66
C ARG A 86 -19.31 -9.04 -37.42
N VAL A 87 -18.09 -8.53 -37.51
CA VAL A 87 -17.21 -8.31 -36.35
C VAL A 87 -17.37 -6.86 -35.92
N ARG A 88 -17.82 -6.64 -34.69
CA ARG A 88 -17.98 -5.29 -34.15
C ARG A 88 -16.61 -4.70 -33.87
N ARG A 89 -16.36 -3.51 -34.42
CA ARG A 89 -15.13 -2.75 -34.20
C ARG A 89 -15.42 -1.64 -33.20
N VAL A 90 -14.76 -1.69 -32.06
CA VAL A 90 -14.89 -0.66 -31.02
C VAL A 90 -13.64 0.21 -31.04
N TRP A 91 -13.86 1.51 -31.18
CA TRP A 91 -12.83 2.53 -31.07
C TRP A 91 -13.08 3.32 -29.80
N ALA A 92 -12.05 3.46 -28.98
CA ALA A 92 -12.04 4.35 -27.84
C ALA A 92 -11.18 5.58 -28.17
N SER A 93 -11.50 6.71 -27.57
CA SER A 93 -10.70 7.94 -27.63
C SER A 93 -10.17 8.28 -26.23
N PRO A 94 -9.14 7.56 -25.71
CA PRO A 94 -8.62 7.78 -24.35
C PRO A 94 -8.24 9.24 -24.09
N GLN A 95 -7.65 9.93 -25.06
CA GLN A 95 -7.25 11.34 -24.92
C GLN A 95 -8.41 12.30 -24.63
N GLU A 96 -9.60 12.04 -25.17
CA GLU A 96 -10.78 12.90 -24.98
C GLU A 96 -11.41 12.69 -23.59
N ASN A 97 -11.25 11.50 -23.02
CA ASN A 97 -11.88 11.09 -21.76
C ASN A 97 -10.86 10.86 -20.63
N ALA A 98 -9.70 11.53 -20.66
CA ALA A 98 -8.65 11.42 -19.66
C ALA A 98 -8.26 9.96 -19.32
N GLY A 99 -8.14 9.11 -20.34
CA GLY A 99 -7.77 7.71 -20.20
C GLY A 99 -8.92 6.76 -19.85
N MET A 100 -10.17 7.22 -19.85
CA MET A 100 -11.30 6.42 -19.40
C MET A 100 -12.24 5.98 -20.53
N LEU A 101 -12.83 4.79 -20.37
CA LEU A 101 -13.96 4.29 -21.14
C LEU A 101 -15.14 4.05 -20.20
N HIS A 102 -16.25 4.75 -20.44
CA HIS A 102 -17.47 4.60 -19.66
C HIS A 102 -18.52 3.81 -20.44
N LEU A 103 -19.07 2.78 -19.80
CA LEU A 103 -20.17 1.96 -20.32
C LEU A 103 -21.41 2.16 -19.45
N THR A 104 -22.59 2.28 -20.07
CA THR A 104 -23.85 2.39 -19.34
C THR A 104 -24.66 1.10 -19.47
N ILE A 105 -24.78 0.36 -18.37
CA ILE A 105 -25.49 -0.91 -18.35
C ILE A 105 -26.98 -0.69 -18.61
N GLY A 106 -27.56 -1.46 -19.52
CA GLY A 106 -28.93 -1.29 -20.02
C GLY A 106 -29.01 -0.87 -21.48
N ASN A 107 -27.90 -0.40 -22.05
CA ASN A 107 -27.74 -0.27 -23.50
C ASN A 107 -27.22 -1.60 -24.05
N SER A 108 -27.93 -2.19 -25.03
CA SER A 108 -27.59 -3.51 -25.55
C SER A 108 -26.17 -3.62 -26.10
N GLN A 109 -25.62 -2.54 -26.63
CA GLN A 109 -24.25 -2.50 -27.15
C GLN A 109 -23.21 -2.42 -26.02
N ASP A 110 -23.52 -1.71 -24.95
CA ASP A 110 -22.60 -1.56 -23.81
C ASP A 110 -22.63 -2.81 -22.92
N ASP A 111 -23.79 -3.46 -22.80
CA ASP A 111 -23.95 -4.74 -22.11
C ASP A 111 -23.03 -5.82 -22.72
N GLU A 112 -23.05 -5.96 -24.04
CA GLU A 112 -22.21 -6.93 -24.76
C GLU A 112 -20.73 -6.58 -24.62
N LEU A 113 -20.39 -5.29 -24.73
CA LEU A 113 -19.02 -4.82 -24.60
C LEU A 113 -18.48 -5.02 -23.18
N PHE A 114 -19.31 -4.77 -22.15
CA PHE A 114 -18.97 -5.04 -20.76
C PHE A 114 -18.61 -6.51 -20.56
N GLN A 115 -19.47 -7.43 -20.98
CA GLN A 115 -19.21 -8.87 -20.83
C GLN A 115 -17.96 -9.33 -21.57
N TYR A 116 -17.70 -8.76 -22.74
CA TYR A 116 -16.47 -9.01 -23.48
C TYR A 116 -15.23 -8.50 -22.74
N LEU A 117 -15.25 -7.27 -22.22
CA LEU A 117 -14.12 -6.68 -21.52
C LEU A 117 -13.80 -7.39 -20.20
N GLU A 118 -14.81 -7.87 -19.46
CA GLU A 118 -14.59 -8.66 -18.24
C GLU A 118 -13.85 -9.99 -18.51
N LEU A 119 -14.00 -10.56 -19.71
CA LEU A 119 -13.36 -11.81 -20.10
C LEU A 119 -12.06 -11.62 -20.88
N ALA A 120 -11.81 -10.44 -21.43
CA ALA A 120 -10.65 -10.25 -22.29
C ALA A 120 -9.34 -10.46 -21.53
N SER A 121 -8.36 -11.14 -22.14
CA SER A 121 -7.03 -11.31 -21.54
C SER A 121 -6.27 -9.99 -21.40
N PHE A 122 -6.55 -9.00 -22.26
CA PHE A 122 -5.94 -7.67 -22.16
C PHE A 122 -6.56 -6.80 -21.05
N ASN A 123 -7.56 -7.30 -20.31
CA ASN A 123 -8.07 -6.65 -19.10
C ASN A 123 -7.23 -7.12 -17.90
N ALA A 124 -6.51 -6.20 -17.25
CA ALA A 124 -5.67 -6.51 -16.10
C ALA A 124 -6.49 -7.03 -14.90
N ALA A 125 -7.75 -6.62 -14.77
CA ALA A 125 -8.63 -7.02 -13.67
C ALA A 125 -9.25 -8.42 -13.85
N ASN A 126 -9.02 -9.09 -14.99
CA ASN A 126 -9.54 -10.43 -15.25
C ASN A 126 -8.64 -11.49 -14.60
N PRO A 127 -9.14 -12.28 -13.62
CA PRO A 127 -8.33 -13.31 -12.95
C PRO A 127 -8.03 -14.52 -13.87
N ASN A 128 -8.79 -14.71 -14.95
CA ASN A 128 -8.65 -15.83 -15.88
C ASN A 128 -7.99 -15.39 -17.21
N ARG A 129 -7.16 -14.34 -17.16
CA ARG A 129 -6.45 -13.82 -18.33
C ARG A 129 -5.27 -14.71 -18.71
N ASP A 130 -4.93 -14.67 -19.99
CA ASP A 130 -3.61 -15.07 -20.47
C ASP A 130 -2.58 -14.01 -20.05
N GLU A 131 -1.62 -14.41 -19.21
CA GLU A 131 -0.59 -13.51 -18.69
C GLU A 131 0.41 -13.09 -19.78
N GLU A 132 0.54 -13.85 -20.87
CA GLU A 132 1.41 -13.49 -22.00
C GLU A 132 0.85 -12.29 -22.80
N VAL A 133 -0.45 -12.00 -22.65
CA VAL A 133 -1.10 -10.88 -23.34
C VAL A 133 -0.90 -9.59 -22.54
N HIS A 134 -0.26 -8.61 -23.18
CA HIS A 134 -0.06 -7.27 -22.61
C HIS A 134 -1.41 -6.63 -22.21
N PRO A 135 -1.57 -6.19 -20.95
CA PRO A 135 -2.78 -5.51 -20.51
C PRO A 135 -2.92 -4.14 -21.18
N ILE A 136 -4.12 -3.82 -21.67
CA ILE A 136 -4.43 -2.55 -22.35
C ILE A 136 -5.33 -1.68 -21.46
N LEU A 137 -6.15 -2.31 -20.62
CA LEU A 137 -7.09 -1.63 -19.74
C LEU A 137 -7.31 -2.39 -18.45
N GLU A 138 -7.89 -1.71 -17.46
CA GLU A 138 -8.34 -2.27 -16.20
C GLU A 138 -9.73 -1.75 -15.84
N ARG A 139 -10.51 -2.55 -15.12
CA ARG A 139 -11.80 -2.11 -14.57
C ARG A 139 -11.54 -1.23 -13.34
N VAL A 140 -12.05 -0.01 -13.35
CA VAL A 140 -11.95 0.90 -12.20
C VAL A 140 -13.15 0.72 -11.30
N ASN A 141 -12.87 0.47 -10.02
CA ASN A 141 -13.87 0.52 -8.96
C ASN A 141 -13.64 1.76 -8.10
N PHE A 142 -14.23 2.87 -8.51
CA PHE A 142 -14.11 4.15 -7.81
C PHE A 142 -14.54 4.09 -6.34
N GLU A 143 -15.50 3.23 -5.99
CA GLU A 143 -15.92 3.10 -4.60
C GLU A 143 -14.86 2.39 -3.75
N ALA A 144 -14.21 1.35 -4.30
CA ALA A 144 -13.11 0.67 -3.63
C ALA A 144 -11.88 1.58 -3.51
N GLU A 145 -11.46 2.21 -4.61
CA GLU A 145 -10.34 3.18 -4.61
C GLU A 145 -10.63 4.34 -3.65
N ALA A 146 -11.85 4.88 -3.64
CA ALA A 146 -12.21 5.96 -2.71
C ALA A 146 -12.25 5.48 -1.26
N LYS A 147 -12.66 4.24 -0.98
CA LYS A 147 -12.61 3.67 0.37
C LYS A 147 -11.18 3.52 0.86
N GLU A 148 -10.30 2.99 0.03
CA GLU A 148 -8.88 2.83 0.34
C GLU A 148 -8.21 4.19 0.55
N ASN A 149 -8.38 5.12 -0.39
CA ASN A 149 -7.87 6.49 -0.25
C ASN A 149 -8.44 7.21 0.96
N ARG A 150 -9.71 6.94 1.32
CA ARG A 150 -10.30 7.51 2.53
C ARG A 150 -9.71 6.88 3.80
N GLN A 151 -9.37 5.59 3.78
CA GLN A 151 -8.70 4.92 4.89
C GLN A 151 -7.30 5.49 5.09
N THR A 152 -6.51 5.63 4.01
CA THR A 152 -5.16 6.21 4.09
C THR A 152 -5.21 7.66 4.58
N LEU A 153 -6.12 8.49 4.05
CA LEU A 153 -6.32 9.86 4.53
C LEU A 153 -6.77 9.91 6.00
N ARG A 154 -7.63 8.98 6.41
CA ARG A 154 -8.08 8.90 7.79
C ARG A 154 -6.93 8.53 8.72
N MET A 155 -6.09 7.57 8.36
CA MET A 155 -4.92 7.18 9.14
C MET A 155 -3.95 8.35 9.30
N LYS A 156 -3.61 9.05 8.21
CA LYS A 156 -2.77 10.26 8.26
C LYS A 156 -3.36 11.33 9.18
N ARG A 157 -4.65 11.61 9.04
CA ARG A 157 -5.34 12.61 9.87
C ARG A 157 -5.32 12.22 11.35
N ASP A 158 -5.65 10.97 11.66
CA ASP A 158 -5.71 10.49 13.03
C ASP A 158 -4.30 10.47 13.67
N ALA A 159 -3.25 10.12 12.90
CA ALA A 159 -1.84 10.21 13.31
C ALA A 159 -1.41 11.66 13.59
N LEU A 160 -1.72 12.61 12.71
CA LEU A 160 -1.41 14.04 12.92
C LEU A 160 -2.13 14.64 14.13
N ILE A 161 -3.41 14.28 14.34
CA ILE A 161 -4.14 14.69 15.55
C ILE A 161 -3.46 14.16 16.80
N LYS A 162 -3.00 12.91 16.76
CA LYS A 162 -2.30 12.28 17.89
C LYS A 162 -0.94 12.94 18.13
N ALA A 163 -0.17 13.23 17.09
CA ALA A 163 1.10 13.95 17.16
C ALA A 163 0.96 15.34 17.79
N ALA A 164 -0.04 16.12 17.36
CA ALA A 164 -0.34 17.43 17.92
C ALA A 164 -0.75 17.38 19.40
N ALA A 165 -1.36 16.26 19.83
CA ALA A 165 -1.83 16.07 21.20
C ALA A 165 -0.75 15.54 22.16
N LEU A 166 0.47 15.25 21.69
CA LEU A 166 1.54 14.72 22.52
C LEU A 166 1.97 15.74 23.59
N SER A 167 2.15 15.23 24.81
CA SER A 167 2.77 15.97 25.91
C SER A 167 4.25 16.22 25.62
N LYS A 168 4.84 17.17 26.35
CA LYS A 168 6.26 17.51 26.20
C LYS A 168 7.20 16.32 26.45
N GLU A 169 6.85 15.46 27.41
CA GLU A 169 7.63 14.26 27.73
C GLU A 169 7.53 13.21 26.60
N GLU A 170 6.33 13.02 26.04
CA GLU A 170 6.14 12.10 24.91
C GLU A 170 6.85 12.59 23.65
N VAL A 171 6.83 13.89 23.36
CA VAL A 171 7.60 14.50 22.27
C VAL A 171 9.10 14.20 22.43
N TYR A 172 9.64 14.41 23.63
CA TYR A 172 11.05 14.12 23.90
C TYR A 172 11.40 12.64 23.72
N ASN A 173 10.57 11.74 24.25
CA ASN A 173 10.76 10.30 24.15
C ASN A 173 10.71 9.81 22.71
N LEU A 174 9.74 10.27 21.91
CA LEU A 174 9.67 9.92 20.49
C LEU A 174 10.83 10.49 19.69
N THR A 175 11.25 11.72 19.98
CA THR A 175 12.42 12.34 19.32
C THR A 175 13.67 11.46 19.51
N LEU A 176 13.90 10.99 20.74
CA LEU A 176 15.00 10.05 21.04
C LEU A 176 14.88 8.75 20.26
N LEU A 177 13.70 8.14 20.25
CA LEU A 177 13.46 6.84 19.62
C LEU A 177 13.56 6.91 18.09
N LEU A 178 13.18 8.03 17.49
CA LEU A 178 13.32 8.27 16.06
C LEU A 178 14.75 8.68 15.67
N GLY A 179 15.67 8.78 16.64
CA GLY A 179 17.06 9.16 16.41
C GLY A 179 17.24 10.63 16.02
N TYR A 180 16.24 11.47 16.26
CA TYR A 180 16.31 12.91 16.01
C TYR A 180 17.11 13.62 17.11
N ASP A 181 17.65 14.80 16.78
CA ASP A 181 18.40 15.61 17.73
C ASP A 181 17.47 16.15 18.83
N THR A 182 17.86 15.91 20.08
CA THR A 182 17.13 16.32 21.29
C THR A 182 17.61 17.65 21.86
N GLU A 183 18.63 18.28 21.26
CA GLU A 183 19.04 19.64 21.60
C GLU A 183 18.23 20.72 20.87
N LEU A 184 17.36 20.31 19.94
CA LEU A 184 16.44 21.18 19.20
C LEU A 184 15.40 21.84 20.12
N SER A 185 14.76 22.90 19.64
CA SER A 185 13.62 23.51 20.32
C SER A 185 12.41 22.57 20.33
N GLU A 186 11.47 22.77 21.27
CA GLU A 186 10.27 21.94 21.36
C GLU A 186 9.43 21.98 20.06
N GLU A 187 9.34 23.14 19.42
CA GLU A 187 8.61 23.31 18.16
C GLU A 187 9.28 22.55 17.01
N GLU A 188 10.62 22.54 16.94
CA GLU A 188 11.36 21.76 15.93
C GLU A 188 11.20 20.25 16.15
N MET A 189 11.24 19.79 17.41
CA MET A 189 10.98 18.39 17.74
C MET A 189 9.54 17.98 17.37
N ARG A 190 8.55 18.83 17.66
CA ARG A 190 7.15 18.60 17.27
C ARG A 190 7.00 18.54 15.76
N PHE A 191 7.60 19.46 15.03
CA PHE A 191 7.58 19.46 13.57
C PHE A 191 8.14 18.17 12.98
N ASN A 192 9.29 17.69 13.46
CA ASN A 192 9.88 16.43 12.98
C ASN A 192 8.98 15.22 13.27
N ILE A 193 8.29 15.20 14.41
CA ILE A 193 7.34 14.15 14.75
C ILE A 193 6.10 14.21 13.85
N GLU A 194 5.59 15.40 13.55
CA GLU A 194 4.44 15.60 12.65
C GLU A 194 4.77 15.19 11.21
N ASP A 195 5.95 15.56 10.71
CA ASP A 195 6.45 15.15 9.39
C ASP A 195 6.56 13.62 9.29
N TYR A 196 7.12 12.99 10.32
CA TYR A 196 7.18 11.53 10.40
C TYR A 196 5.80 10.88 10.48
N ALA A 197 4.86 11.44 11.25
CA ALA A 197 3.48 10.93 11.35
C ALA A 197 2.71 11.06 10.01
N GLU A 198 3.00 12.07 9.20
CA GLU A 198 2.43 12.23 7.86
C GLU A 198 2.99 11.20 6.85
N GLY A 199 4.29 10.96 6.92
CA GLY A 199 5.00 10.00 6.06
C GLY A 199 4.71 8.54 6.41
N TYR A 200 4.66 8.22 7.71
CA TYR A 200 4.58 6.86 8.25
C TYR A 200 3.51 6.73 9.35
N PRO A 201 2.21 6.93 9.03
CA PRO A 201 1.15 7.02 10.03
C PRO A 201 0.94 5.74 10.84
N GLU A 202 1.08 4.56 10.22
CA GLU A 202 0.89 3.28 10.90
C GLU A 202 2.02 2.99 11.90
N ASP A 203 3.27 3.19 11.49
CA ASP A 203 4.45 3.02 12.34
C ASP A 203 4.40 4.02 13.51
N PHE A 204 4.11 5.29 13.22
CA PHE A 204 3.92 6.32 14.25
C PHE A 204 2.86 5.93 15.29
N MET A 205 1.66 5.53 14.86
CA MET A 205 0.60 5.12 15.78
C MET A 205 1.02 3.91 16.64
N SER A 206 1.74 2.95 16.05
CA SER A 206 2.25 1.78 16.76
C SER A 206 3.24 2.16 17.87
N ARG A 207 4.12 3.14 17.62
CA ARG A 207 5.12 3.63 18.57
C ARG A 207 4.50 4.46 19.68
N VAL A 208 3.49 5.29 19.37
CA VAL A 208 2.81 6.12 20.37
C VAL A 208 1.92 5.32 21.31
N ASP A 209 1.27 4.27 20.80
CA ASP A 209 0.42 3.40 21.61
C ASP A 209 1.24 2.37 22.42
N ASP A 210 2.57 2.34 22.25
CA ASP A 210 3.47 1.49 23.01
C ASP A 210 3.57 1.95 24.48
N LYS A 211 3.12 1.09 25.39
CA LYS A 211 3.17 1.32 26.84
C LYS A 211 4.60 1.36 27.38
N GLN A 212 5.56 0.77 26.67
CA GLN A 212 6.96 0.71 27.06
C GLN A 212 7.79 1.87 26.49
N ILE A 213 7.16 2.82 25.80
CA ILE A 213 7.85 3.95 25.14
C ILE A 213 8.82 4.68 26.08
N GLY A 214 8.44 4.89 27.34
CA GLY A 214 9.31 5.55 28.33
C GLY A 214 10.55 4.73 28.69
N ILE A 215 10.43 3.40 28.79
CA ILE A 215 11.56 2.51 29.09
C ILE A 215 12.50 2.44 27.88
N LYS A 216 11.93 2.34 26.67
CA LYS A 216 12.70 2.36 25.41
C LYS A 216 13.46 3.69 25.25
N ALA A 217 12.79 4.81 25.51
CA ALA A 217 13.42 6.14 25.43
C ALA A 217 14.54 6.31 26.47
N LEU A 218 14.38 5.77 27.68
CA LEU A 218 15.42 5.83 28.72
C LEU A 218 16.71 5.14 28.28
N VAL A 219 16.62 3.92 27.71
CA VAL A 219 17.83 3.21 27.26
C VAL A 219 18.47 3.89 26.05
N ALA A 220 17.67 4.42 25.11
CA ALA A 220 18.18 5.24 24.02
C ALA A 220 18.94 6.47 24.55
N GLN A 221 18.36 7.16 25.54
CA GLN A 221 19.02 8.31 26.18
C GLN A 221 20.30 7.91 26.92
N ALA A 222 20.31 6.76 27.60
CA ALA A 222 21.50 6.25 28.29
C ALA A 222 22.65 5.99 27.32
N ILE A 223 22.35 5.50 26.11
CA ILE A 223 23.34 5.29 25.05
C ILE A 223 23.86 6.64 24.53
N VAL A 224 22.97 7.57 24.20
CA VAL A 224 23.34 8.94 23.74
C VAL A 224 24.21 9.69 24.76
N LEU A 225 23.94 9.53 26.05
CA LEU A 225 24.71 10.16 27.14
C LEU A 225 25.97 9.39 27.55
N ASN A 226 26.27 8.28 26.86
CA ASN A 226 27.37 7.38 27.16
C ASN A 226 27.37 6.96 28.64
N VAL A 227 26.20 6.53 29.10
CA VAL A 227 25.95 5.85 30.38
C VAL A 227 25.99 4.34 30.17
N ALA A 228 25.42 3.89 29.04
CA ALA A 228 25.46 2.52 28.58
C ALA A 228 25.96 2.47 27.14
N TYR A 229 26.44 1.31 26.71
CA TYR A 229 26.85 1.09 25.33
C TYR A 229 26.59 -0.36 24.89
N VAL A 230 26.41 -0.56 23.60
CA VAL A 230 26.24 -1.89 23.00
C VAL A 230 27.63 -2.45 22.65
N SER A 231 28.02 -3.53 23.32
CA SER A 231 29.20 -4.31 22.98
C SER A 231 28.84 -5.31 21.88
N VAL A 232 29.27 -5.01 20.66
CA VAL A 232 29.05 -5.86 19.47
C VAL A 232 29.74 -7.21 19.64
N GLU A 233 30.97 -7.22 20.14
CA GLU A 233 31.78 -8.44 20.31
C GLU A 233 31.15 -9.43 21.29
N GLU A 234 30.60 -8.93 22.40
CA GLU A 234 30.00 -9.77 23.42
C GLU A 234 28.49 -9.97 23.22
N SER A 235 27.88 -9.23 22.30
CA SER A 235 26.44 -9.13 22.12
C SER A 235 25.73 -8.80 23.44
N LYS A 236 26.14 -7.70 24.08
CA LYS A 236 25.62 -7.27 25.39
C LYS A 236 25.44 -5.77 25.47
N LEU A 237 24.46 -5.35 26.27
CA LEU A 237 24.38 -3.99 26.77
C LEU A 237 25.22 -3.90 28.05
N LYS A 238 26.13 -2.93 28.13
CA LYS A 238 27.05 -2.74 29.26
C LYS A 238 27.03 -1.32 29.80
N TRP A 239 27.41 -1.15 31.07
CA TRP A 239 27.64 0.16 31.67
C TRP A 239 28.96 0.76 31.18
N SER A 240 28.96 2.04 30.80
CA SER A 240 30.16 2.71 30.28
C SER A 240 31.21 3.02 31.34
N ASP A 241 30.86 3.04 32.63
CA ASP A 241 31.76 3.42 33.73
C ASP A 241 32.56 2.24 34.31
N SER A 242 31.94 1.07 34.37
CA SER A 242 32.41 -0.12 35.07
C SER A 242 32.64 -1.31 34.16
N ASP A 243 32.24 -1.20 32.89
CA ASP A 243 32.20 -2.29 31.92
C ASP A 243 31.37 -3.51 32.39
N GLY A 244 30.46 -3.27 33.33
CA GLY A 244 29.58 -4.29 33.89
C GLY A 244 28.45 -4.67 32.94
N ASP A 245 28.15 -5.96 32.86
CA ASP A 245 27.05 -6.51 32.06
C ASP A 245 25.68 -6.05 32.58
N ILE A 246 24.84 -5.48 31.70
CA ILE A 246 23.43 -5.18 31.98
C ILE A 246 22.56 -6.35 31.54
N MET A 247 22.65 -6.69 30.25
CA MET A 247 21.91 -7.81 29.66
C MET A 247 22.60 -8.33 28.41
N LYS A 248 22.29 -9.58 28.05
CA LYS A 248 22.62 -10.16 26.75
C LYS A 248 21.61 -9.71 25.70
N LEU A 249 22.12 -9.40 24.52
CA LEU A 249 21.36 -9.00 23.34
C LEU A 249 21.35 -10.17 22.35
N ALA A 250 20.17 -10.47 21.82
CA ALA A 250 19.98 -11.41 20.72
C ALA A 250 20.16 -10.73 19.36
N ASP A 251 19.80 -9.45 19.29
CA ASP A 251 19.94 -8.57 18.13
C ASP A 251 20.61 -7.27 18.54
N LEU A 252 21.42 -6.69 17.64
CA LEU A 252 22.26 -5.52 17.86
C LEU A 252 21.73 -4.27 17.14
N GLU A 253 20.66 -4.37 16.35
CA GLU A 253 20.00 -3.19 15.77
C GLU A 253 19.41 -2.32 16.88
N ASP A 254 19.59 -1.00 16.79
CA ASP A 254 19.24 -0.05 17.85
C ASP A 254 17.78 -0.18 18.31
N ASP A 255 16.82 -0.20 17.38
CA ASP A 255 15.39 -0.40 17.68
C ASP A 255 15.16 -1.70 18.45
N MET A 256 15.80 -2.80 18.01
CA MET A 256 15.71 -4.11 18.65
C MET A 256 16.39 -4.15 20.03
N VAL A 257 17.45 -3.38 20.26
CA VAL A 257 18.10 -3.24 21.57
C VAL A 257 17.14 -2.58 22.55
N TYR A 258 16.42 -1.53 22.13
CA TYR A 258 15.45 -0.85 22.96
C TYR A 258 14.29 -1.76 23.33
N GLU A 259 13.77 -2.53 22.38
CA GLU A 259 12.72 -3.53 22.63
C GLU A 259 13.15 -4.61 23.62
N GLN A 260 14.33 -5.19 23.39
CA GLN A 260 14.87 -6.23 24.26
C GLN A 260 15.10 -5.73 25.68
N PHE A 261 15.56 -4.48 25.84
CA PHE A 261 15.73 -3.88 27.16
C PHE A 261 14.38 -3.65 27.85
N ALA A 262 13.38 -3.10 27.16
CA ALA A 262 12.05 -2.90 27.72
C ALA A 262 11.43 -4.23 28.19
N ASP A 263 11.55 -5.27 27.36
CA ASP A 263 11.13 -6.63 27.69
C ASP A 263 11.91 -7.21 28.88
N PHE A 264 13.21 -6.95 28.97
CA PHE A 264 14.06 -7.41 30.07
C PHE A 264 13.60 -6.81 31.40
N ILE A 265 13.28 -5.50 31.42
CA ILE A 265 12.79 -4.82 32.62
C ILE A 265 11.42 -5.38 33.04
N ASP A 266 10.46 -5.47 32.13
CA ASP A 266 9.09 -5.86 32.45
C ASP A 266 8.96 -7.37 32.76
N LYS A 267 9.51 -8.25 31.92
CA LYS A 267 9.36 -9.70 32.06
C LYS A 267 10.21 -10.25 33.20
N LYS A 268 11.42 -9.73 33.40
CA LYS A 268 12.33 -10.20 34.47
C LYS A 268 12.25 -9.37 35.74
N LYS A 269 11.38 -8.35 35.79
CA LYS A 269 11.13 -7.45 36.93
C LYS A 269 12.43 -6.83 37.48
N GLN A 270 13.31 -6.39 36.60
CA GLN A 270 14.63 -5.86 36.94
C GLN A 270 14.58 -4.37 37.33
N VAL A 271 13.71 -4.04 38.28
CA VAL A 271 13.44 -2.65 38.71
C VAL A 271 14.73 -1.96 39.21
N ALA A 272 15.65 -2.70 39.84
CA ALA A 272 16.92 -2.15 40.31
C ALA A 272 17.81 -1.63 39.17
N VAL A 273 17.80 -2.30 38.02
CA VAL A 273 18.57 -1.87 36.83
C VAL A 273 17.96 -0.59 36.25
N LEU A 274 16.63 -0.54 36.18
CA LEU A 274 15.90 0.65 35.73
C LEU A 274 16.18 1.86 36.63
N ASP A 275 16.10 1.68 37.95
CA ASP A 275 16.38 2.74 38.93
C ASP A 275 17.83 3.23 38.86
N GLN A 276 18.78 2.32 38.66
CA GLN A 276 20.19 2.67 38.49
C GLN A 276 20.41 3.48 37.21
N MET A 277 19.81 3.05 36.09
CA MET A 277 19.92 3.75 34.81
C MET A 277 19.36 5.18 34.90
N ASN A 278 18.16 5.34 35.47
CA ASN A 278 17.55 6.65 35.71
C ASN A 278 18.49 7.58 36.49
N LYS A 279 19.03 7.11 37.63
CA LYS A 279 19.97 7.89 38.45
C LYS A 279 21.21 8.35 37.69
N LEU A 280 21.80 7.47 36.88
CA LEU A 280 23.01 7.78 36.12
C LEU A 280 22.74 8.75 34.96
N VAL A 281 21.61 8.59 34.27
CA VAL A 281 21.12 9.49 33.23
C VAL A 281 20.87 10.88 33.81
N ASP A 282 20.12 10.98 34.91
CA ASP A 282 19.85 12.25 35.60
C ASP A 282 21.12 12.96 36.04
N ALA A 283 22.08 12.21 36.61
CA ALA A 283 23.36 12.77 37.04
C ALA A 283 24.18 13.33 35.85
N LYS A 284 24.14 12.68 34.67
CA LYS A 284 24.79 13.17 33.44
C LYS A 284 24.08 14.40 32.89
N LEU A 285 22.75 14.42 32.86
CA LEU A 285 21.97 15.58 32.42
C LEU A 285 22.21 16.80 33.31
N ALA A 286 22.25 16.63 34.63
CA ALA A 286 22.57 17.70 35.57
C ALA A 286 23.97 18.30 35.31
N LYS A 287 24.97 17.45 35.07
CA LYS A 287 26.33 17.90 34.71
C LYS A 287 26.39 18.64 33.37
N LYS A 288 25.57 18.25 32.39
CA LYS A 288 25.50 18.90 31.07
C LYS A 288 24.88 20.30 31.17
N LYS A 289 23.85 20.48 32.00
CA LYS A 289 23.20 21.78 32.27
C LYS A 289 24.10 22.78 32.99
N VAL A 290 25.03 22.32 33.83
CA VAL A 290 25.98 23.21 34.55
C VAL A 290 27.13 23.68 33.65
N LYS A 291 27.36 23.02 32.51
CA LYS A 291 28.42 23.35 31.54
C LYS A 291 27.96 24.25 30.39
N LYS A 292 26.65 24.39 30.17
CA LYS A 292 26.05 25.37 29.25
C LYS A 292 25.75 26.65 30.02
#